data_AF-A0A937B6W3-F1
#
_entry.id   AF-A0A937B6W3-F1
#
_cell.length_a   1.000
_cell.length_b   1.000
_cell.length_c   1.000
_cell.angle_alpha   90.00
_cell.angle_beta   90.00
_cell.angle_gamma   90.00
#
_symmetry.space_group_name_H-M   'P 1'
#
loop_
_entity.id
_entity.type
_entity.pdbx_description
1 polymer ?
#
loop_
_entity_poly.entity_id
_entity_poly.type
_entity_poly.pdbx_seq_one_letter_code
_entity_poly.pdbx_strand_id
1 'polypeptide(L)'
;MKYMLRTLILSLLFVFSAVAAVSAQRADADTAYQRSGKGASEIVSDGGGQSFVSAYKSSDFKPKGYRVQLIAESGQGSQDRAQATRSAYLSRYKNEHKAYLIFDAPNFKVRVGDFQTKFEAAILWKKLQAEFPNSYVVEDDIHVIQKK
;
A
#
# COMPACT_ATOMS: atom_id res chain seq x y z
N MET A 1 51.16 -18.83 39.28
CA MET A 1 50.47 -17.97 38.29
C MET A 1 50.84 -18.34 36.84
N LYS A 2 50.56 -19.57 36.37
CA LYS A 2 50.80 -19.96 34.96
C LYS A 2 49.71 -20.87 34.37
N TYR A 3 48.56 -20.97 35.04
CA TYR A 3 47.43 -21.80 34.60
C TYR A 3 46.15 -21.01 34.29
N MET A 4 46.18 -19.66 34.38
CA MET A 4 45.03 -18.80 34.05
C MET A 4 45.00 -18.32 32.59
N LEU A 5 45.99 -18.70 31.76
CA LEU A 5 46.05 -18.31 30.34
C LEU A 5 45.71 -19.47 29.38
N ARG A 6 45.66 -20.71 29.88
CA ARG A 6 45.32 -21.90 29.08
C ARG A 6 43.84 -22.30 29.17
N THR A 7 43.14 -21.91 30.24
CA THR A 7 41.69 -22.05 30.36
C THR A 7 40.90 -20.95 29.65
N LEU A 8 41.56 -19.85 29.27
CA LEU A 8 40.94 -18.70 28.60
C LEU A 8 40.71 -18.91 27.09
N ILE A 9 41.37 -19.90 26.47
CA ILE A 9 41.27 -20.17 25.02
C ILE A 9 40.29 -21.32 24.72
N LEU A 10 39.84 -22.07 25.73
CA LEU A 10 38.84 -23.15 25.56
C LEU A 10 37.39 -22.72 25.80
N SER A 11 37.12 -21.46 26.16
CA SER A 11 35.76 -20.91 26.30
C SER A 11 35.32 -20.04 25.12
N LEU A 12 36.16 -19.87 24.09
CA LEU A 12 35.84 -19.08 22.88
C LEU A 12 35.29 -19.93 21.71
N LEU A 13 34.90 -21.19 21.97
CA LEU A 13 34.39 -22.12 20.94
C LEU A 13 33.03 -22.75 21.32
N PHE A 14 32.28 -22.13 22.22
CA PHE A 14 30.97 -22.64 22.68
C PHE A 14 29.85 -21.59 22.65
N VAL A 15 29.85 -20.68 21.68
CA VAL A 15 28.69 -19.78 21.40
C VAL A 15 28.30 -19.79 19.90
N PHE A 16 28.84 -20.71 19.10
CA PHE A 16 28.56 -20.81 17.67
C PHE A 16 27.69 -22.03 17.29
N SER A 17 26.90 -22.54 18.23
CA SER A 17 25.93 -23.62 17.97
C SER A 17 24.57 -23.27 18.56
N ALA A 18 23.85 -22.36 17.89
CA ALA A 18 22.39 -22.25 17.98
C ALA A 18 21.76 -21.29 16.94
N VAL A 19 22.42 -20.98 15.82
CA VAL A 19 21.78 -20.24 14.70
C VAL A 19 22.26 -20.79 13.37
N ALA A 20 21.96 -22.07 13.11
CA ALA A 20 22.12 -22.68 11.79
C ALA A 20 21.22 -23.92 11.65
N ALA A 21 19.94 -23.77 11.98
CA ALA A 21 18.92 -24.79 11.71
C ALA A 21 17.52 -24.19 11.58
N VAL A 22 17.38 -23.06 10.86
CA VAL A 22 16.10 -22.61 10.30
C VAL A 22 16.36 -22.02 8.91
N SER A 23 16.82 -22.88 8.00
CA SER A 23 16.87 -22.55 6.56
C SER A 23 16.61 -23.80 5.71
N ALA A 24 15.65 -24.62 6.14
CA ALA A 24 15.19 -25.77 5.39
C ALA A 24 13.67 -25.91 5.57
N GLN A 25 12.92 -25.13 4.77
CA GLN A 25 11.55 -25.43 4.30
C GLN A 25 10.99 -24.18 3.60
N ARG A 26 11.01 -24.20 2.26
CA ARG A 26 10.05 -23.57 1.31
C ARG A 26 10.75 -23.31 -0.02
N ALA A 27 10.99 -24.38 -0.76
CA ALA A 27 11.16 -24.33 -2.20
C ALA A 27 10.47 -25.59 -2.70
N ASP A 28 9.20 -25.48 -3.04
CA ASP A 28 8.44 -26.42 -3.88
C ASP A 28 7.05 -25.83 -4.11
N ALA A 29 6.68 -25.67 -5.39
CA ALA A 29 5.36 -25.34 -5.95
C ALA A 29 5.29 -24.04 -6.75
N ASP A 30 6.18 -23.88 -7.74
CA ASP A 30 6.01 -22.90 -8.82
C ASP A 30 5.99 -23.60 -10.20
N THR A 31 5.31 -24.75 -10.26
CA THR A 31 5.03 -25.44 -11.52
C THR A 31 3.61 -25.99 -11.50
N ALA A 32 2.85 -25.64 -12.53
CA ALA A 32 1.51 -26.13 -12.88
C ALA A 32 0.31 -25.46 -12.18
N TYR A 33 0.02 -24.20 -12.55
CA TYR A 33 -1.38 -23.71 -12.57
C TYR A 33 -1.78 -23.22 -13.97
N GLN A 34 -1.64 -24.11 -14.95
CA GLN A 34 -2.44 -24.07 -16.18
C GLN A 34 -2.75 -25.51 -16.63
N ARG A 35 -3.85 -26.07 -16.10
CA ARG A 35 -4.74 -27.07 -16.74
C ARG A 35 -6.08 -27.00 -16.00
N SER A 36 -7.04 -26.21 -16.47
CA SER A 36 -8.11 -26.63 -17.37
C SER A 36 -8.93 -27.83 -16.87
N GLY A 37 -10.21 -27.59 -16.60
CA GLY A 37 -11.26 -28.51 -17.05
C GLY A 37 -12.06 -29.25 -15.96
N LYS A 38 -13.35 -28.90 -15.90
CA LYS A 38 -14.49 -29.78 -15.62
C LYS A 38 -14.54 -30.50 -14.26
N GLY A 39 -15.35 -29.92 -13.38
CA GLY A 39 -16.07 -30.65 -12.34
C GLY A 39 -17.39 -29.93 -12.08
N ALA A 40 -18.45 -30.36 -12.77
CA ALA A 40 -19.80 -30.00 -12.38
C ALA A 40 -20.08 -30.68 -11.03
N SER A 41 -20.18 -29.90 -9.96
CA SER A 41 -20.84 -30.35 -8.74
C SER A 41 -22.15 -29.58 -8.63
N GLU A 42 -23.20 -30.29 -9.02
CA GLU A 42 -24.59 -29.96 -8.75
C GLU A 42 -24.76 -29.71 -7.25
N ILE A 43 -24.88 -28.44 -6.86
CA ILE A 43 -25.36 -28.09 -5.53
C ILE A 43 -26.87 -27.99 -5.65
N VAL A 44 -27.55 -29.10 -5.36
CA VAL A 44 -28.94 -29.07 -4.93
C VAL A 44 -28.97 -28.29 -3.62
N SER A 45 -29.19 -26.98 -3.72
CA SER A 45 -29.56 -26.16 -2.57
C SER A 45 -31.04 -25.87 -2.69
N ASP A 46 -31.77 -26.50 -1.78
CA ASP A 46 -33.17 -26.24 -1.47
C ASP A 46 -33.44 -24.74 -1.30
N GLY A 47 -34.65 -24.34 -1.66
CA GLY A 47 -34.98 -23.02 -2.20
C GLY A 47 -34.75 -21.80 -1.29
N GLY A 48 -34.43 -20.68 -1.94
CA GLY A 48 -35.04 -19.39 -1.57
C GLY A 48 -34.21 -18.33 -0.85
N GLY A 49 -32.88 -18.44 -0.73
CA GLY A 49 -32.13 -17.50 0.15
C GLY A 49 -30.83 -16.87 -0.35
N GLN A 50 -30.27 -17.24 -1.51
CA GLN A 50 -28.86 -16.90 -1.82
C GLN A 50 -28.64 -15.84 -2.91
N SER A 51 -29.69 -15.26 -3.50
CA SER A 51 -29.52 -14.28 -4.60
C SER A 51 -29.24 -12.83 -4.15
N PHE A 52 -29.34 -12.51 -2.86
CA PHE A 52 -29.18 -11.12 -2.39
C PHE A 52 -27.78 -10.78 -1.85
N VAL A 53 -26.96 -11.77 -1.53
CA VAL A 53 -25.62 -11.55 -0.94
C VAL A 53 -24.55 -11.29 -2.02
N SER A 54 -24.76 -11.78 -3.24
CA SER A 54 -23.80 -11.64 -4.34
C SER A 54 -23.93 -10.31 -5.11
N ALA A 55 -25.12 -9.69 -5.11
CA ALA A 55 -25.36 -8.40 -5.78
C ALA A 55 -24.91 -7.17 -4.96
N TYR A 56 -24.62 -7.35 -3.66
CA TYR A 56 -24.14 -6.26 -2.79
C TYR A 56 -22.61 -6.11 -2.75
N LYS A 57 -21.86 -7.05 -3.35
CA LYS A 57 -20.41 -6.96 -3.50
C LYS A 57 -19.97 -6.08 -4.68
N SER A 58 -20.91 -5.52 -5.44
CA SER A 58 -20.66 -4.90 -6.74
C SER A 58 -21.30 -3.52 -6.87
N SER A 59 -21.14 -2.67 -5.86
CA SER A 59 -21.15 -1.24 -6.13
C SER A 59 -19.76 -0.71 -5.76
N ASP A 60 -19.07 -0.13 -6.74
CA ASP A 60 -17.87 0.69 -6.55
C ASP A 60 -18.25 1.97 -5.77
N PHE A 61 -18.87 1.82 -4.60
CA PHE A 61 -19.29 2.91 -3.76
C PHE A 61 -18.03 3.56 -3.21
N LYS A 62 -17.61 4.64 -3.88
CA LYS A 62 -16.58 5.54 -3.39
C LYS A 62 -17.28 6.65 -2.63
N PRO A 63 -17.25 6.65 -1.28
CA PRO A 63 -17.84 7.74 -0.53
C PRO A 63 -17.13 9.05 -0.83
N LYS A 64 -17.89 10.14 -0.73
CA LYS A 64 -17.34 11.50 -0.79
C LYS A 64 -16.40 11.72 0.39
N GLY A 65 -15.25 12.33 0.13
CA GLY A 65 -14.27 12.69 1.12
C GLY A 65 -13.34 13.79 0.60
N TYR A 66 -12.13 13.84 1.15
CA TYR A 66 -11.16 14.89 0.89
C TYR A 66 -9.78 14.30 0.59
N ARG A 67 -9.04 14.98 -0.29
CA ARG A 67 -7.64 14.70 -0.59
C ARG A 67 -6.85 16.01 -0.61
N VAL A 68 -5.54 15.93 -0.45
CA VAL A 68 -4.65 17.08 -0.67
C VAL A 68 -4.11 17.01 -2.08
N GLN A 69 -4.42 18.01 -2.91
CA GLN A 69 -3.84 18.14 -4.23
C GLN A 69 -2.51 18.88 -4.14
N LEU A 70 -1.42 18.30 -4.65
CA LEU A 70 -0.09 18.91 -4.64
C LEU A 70 0.12 19.82 -5.84
N ILE A 71 -0.23 19.33 -7.03
CA ILE A 71 -0.13 20.05 -8.28
C ILE A 71 -1.31 19.71 -9.20
N ALA A 72 -1.60 20.61 -10.12
CA ALA A 72 -2.43 20.39 -11.29
C ALA A 72 -1.84 21.20 -12.45
N GLU A 73 -1.21 20.52 -13.40
CA GLU A 73 -0.52 21.20 -14.49
C GLU A 73 -0.85 20.58 -15.84
N SER A 74 -0.88 21.40 -16.89
CA SER A 74 -1.04 20.99 -18.28
C SER A 74 0.18 21.38 -19.12
N GLY A 75 0.23 20.89 -20.36
CA GLY A 75 1.24 21.26 -21.35
C GLY A 75 2.40 20.28 -21.45
N GLN A 76 3.44 20.66 -22.20
CA GLN A 76 4.58 19.77 -22.42
C GLN A 76 5.34 19.50 -21.11
N GLY A 77 5.65 18.22 -20.86
CA GLY A 77 6.36 17.77 -19.66
C GLY A 77 5.54 17.82 -18.37
N SER A 78 4.23 18.14 -18.40
CA SER A 78 3.39 18.15 -17.19
C SER A 78 3.29 16.77 -16.55
N GLN A 79 3.29 15.70 -17.35
CA GLN A 79 3.33 14.32 -16.87
C GLN A 79 4.60 14.04 -16.06
N ASP A 80 5.77 14.44 -16.58
CA ASP A 80 7.06 14.20 -15.93
C ASP A 80 7.17 14.99 -14.63
N ARG A 81 6.70 16.25 -14.62
CA ARG A 81 6.65 17.07 -13.40
C ARG A 81 5.72 16.46 -12.36
N ALA A 82 4.54 15.99 -12.76
CA ALA A 82 3.62 15.30 -11.86
C ALA A 82 4.20 13.99 -11.30
N GLN A 83 4.89 13.21 -12.11
CA GLN A 83 5.59 12.00 -11.69
C GLN A 83 6.74 12.32 -10.70
N ALA A 84 7.49 13.39 -10.96
CA ALA A 84 8.56 13.86 -10.08
C ALA A 84 8.01 14.34 -8.73
N THR A 85 6.95 15.16 -8.72
CA THR A 85 6.26 15.60 -7.49
C THR A 85 5.75 14.41 -6.69
N ARG A 86 5.10 13.43 -7.35
CA ARG A 86 4.63 12.21 -6.69
C ARG A 86 5.80 11.45 -6.04
N SER A 87 6.89 11.26 -6.77
CA SER A 87 8.07 10.56 -6.26
C SER A 87 8.70 11.29 -5.08
N ALA A 88 8.85 12.62 -5.18
CA ALA A 88 9.37 13.46 -4.10
C ALA A 88 8.55 13.33 -2.81
N TYR A 89 7.22 13.36 -2.92
CA TYR A 89 6.34 13.13 -1.78
C TYR A 89 6.55 11.73 -1.17
N LEU A 90 6.54 10.68 -1.98
CA LEU A 90 6.68 9.30 -1.50
C LEU A 90 8.03 9.07 -0.80
N SER A 91 9.11 9.64 -1.32
CA SER A 91 10.45 9.53 -0.71
C SER A 91 10.55 10.27 0.63
N ARG A 92 9.98 11.47 0.76
CA ARG A 92 10.09 12.28 1.97
C ARG A 92 9.15 11.83 3.08
N TYR A 93 7.92 11.48 2.72
CA TYR A 93 6.86 11.12 3.68
C TYR A 93 6.70 9.60 3.85
N LYS A 94 7.67 8.79 3.37
CA LYS A 94 7.74 7.34 3.57
C LYS A 94 6.42 6.59 3.27
N ASN A 95 5.68 7.05 2.26
CA ASN A 95 4.37 6.52 1.90
C ASN A 95 3.32 6.55 3.04
N GLU A 96 3.40 7.50 3.99
CA GLU A 96 2.43 7.69 5.08
C GLU A 96 0.99 7.72 4.56
N HIS A 97 0.78 8.40 3.43
CA HIS A 97 -0.48 8.38 2.69
C HIS A 97 -0.24 8.04 1.22
N LYS A 98 -1.25 7.44 0.59
CA LYS A 98 -1.18 7.07 -0.83
C LYS A 98 -1.18 8.32 -1.71
N ALA A 99 -0.28 8.37 -2.69
CA ALA A 99 -0.24 9.41 -3.70
C ALA A 99 -0.74 8.90 -5.05
N TYR A 100 -1.72 9.60 -5.59
CA TYR A 100 -2.44 9.33 -6.83
C TYR A 100 -1.97 10.29 -7.91
N LEU A 101 -1.53 9.74 -9.05
CA LEU A 101 -1.35 10.49 -10.29
C LEU A 101 -2.65 10.35 -11.09
N ILE A 102 -3.32 11.47 -11.35
CA ILE A 102 -4.61 11.49 -12.05
C ILE A 102 -4.44 12.32 -13.31
N PHE A 103 -4.80 11.75 -14.45
CA PHE A 103 -4.90 12.49 -15.70
C PHE A 103 -6.37 12.88 -15.92
N ASP A 104 -6.62 14.17 -15.91
CA ASP A 104 -7.93 14.77 -16.15
C ASP A 104 -7.74 15.88 -17.18
N ALA A 105 -7.96 15.53 -18.45
CA ALA A 105 -7.49 16.30 -19.59
C ALA A 105 -7.91 17.78 -19.49
N PRO A 106 -6.98 18.73 -19.73
CA PRO A 106 -5.60 18.55 -20.19
C PRO A 106 -4.55 18.42 -19.06
N ASN A 107 -4.98 18.24 -17.81
CA ASN A 107 -4.14 18.37 -16.63
C ASN A 107 -3.67 17.02 -16.06
N PHE A 108 -2.43 16.99 -15.59
CA PHE A 108 -1.92 15.98 -14.68
C PHE A 108 -1.98 16.52 -13.26
N LYS A 109 -2.69 15.79 -12.39
CA LYS A 109 -2.94 16.13 -11.00
C LYS A 109 -2.25 15.11 -10.10
N VAL A 110 -1.68 15.58 -9.01
CA VAL A 110 -1.17 14.70 -7.93
C VAL A 110 -2.01 14.93 -6.70
N ARG A 111 -2.72 13.89 -6.24
CA ARG A 111 -3.55 13.93 -5.02
C ARG A 111 -3.02 12.95 -3.98
N VAL A 112 -3.12 13.32 -2.71
CA VAL A 112 -2.56 12.55 -1.60
C VAL A 112 -3.61 12.31 -0.53
N GLY A 113 -3.65 11.06 -0.06
CA GLY A 113 -4.49 10.61 1.04
C GLY A 113 -5.93 10.32 0.64
N ASP A 114 -6.67 9.80 1.62
CA ASP A 114 -8.08 9.49 1.56
C ASP A 114 -8.67 9.86 2.93
N PHE A 115 -9.20 11.08 3.05
CA PHE A 115 -9.65 11.64 4.33
C PHE A 115 -11.17 11.76 4.37
N GLN A 116 -11.79 11.35 5.47
CA GLN A 116 -13.24 11.45 5.60
C GLN A 116 -13.67 12.89 5.92
N THR A 117 -12.82 13.61 6.66
CA THR A 117 -13.12 14.99 7.06
C THR A 117 -12.13 15.98 6.44
N LYS A 118 -12.63 17.20 6.19
CA LYS A 118 -11.79 18.32 5.71
C LYS A 118 -10.69 18.67 6.70
N PHE A 119 -10.93 18.49 8.00
CA PHE A 119 -9.97 18.80 9.05
C PHE A 119 -8.75 17.87 9.01
N GLU A 120 -8.95 16.56 8.84
CA GLU A 120 -7.86 15.59 8.66
C GLU A 120 -6.99 15.95 7.45
N ALA A 121 -7.63 16.24 6.31
CA ALA A 121 -6.93 16.68 5.11
C ALA A 121 -6.17 17.99 5.33
N ALA A 122 -6.74 18.94 6.08
CA ALA A 122 -6.10 20.22 6.40
C ALA A 122 -4.84 20.05 7.28
N ILE A 123 -4.84 19.09 8.21
CA ILE A 123 -3.64 18.78 9.01
C ILE A 123 -2.51 18.31 8.11
N LEU A 124 -2.77 17.36 7.20
CA LEU A 124 -1.75 16.92 6.25
C LEU A 124 -1.32 18.07 5.34
N TRP A 125 -2.26 18.81 4.79
CA TRP A 125 -1.97 19.96 3.93
C TRP A 125 -1.03 20.95 4.61
N LYS A 126 -1.25 21.28 5.89
CA LYS A 126 -0.37 22.17 6.65
C LYS A 126 1.05 21.64 6.79
N LYS A 127 1.23 20.33 6.95
CA LYS A 127 2.57 19.69 6.94
C LYS A 127 3.23 19.78 5.56
N LEU A 128 2.45 19.67 4.50
CA LEU A 128 2.95 19.68 3.12
C LEU A 128 3.17 21.08 2.55
N GLN A 129 2.51 22.10 3.11
CA GLN A 129 2.53 23.46 2.59
C GLN A 129 3.92 24.09 2.52
N ALA A 130 4.84 23.68 3.41
CA ALA A 130 6.22 24.16 3.39
C ALA A 130 7.01 23.70 2.15
N GLU A 131 6.73 22.49 1.65
CA GLU A 131 7.43 21.89 0.50
C GLU A 131 6.65 22.04 -0.81
N PHE A 132 5.32 22.06 -0.71
CA PHE A 132 4.37 22.16 -1.81
C PHE A 132 3.47 23.38 -1.57
N PRO A 133 3.96 24.61 -1.82
CA PRO A 133 3.22 25.84 -1.48
C PRO A 133 1.92 26.00 -2.28
N ASN A 134 1.86 25.43 -3.49
CA ASN A 134 0.68 25.46 -4.35
C ASN A 134 -0.33 24.34 -4.05
N SER A 135 -0.10 23.56 -2.99
CA SER A 135 -1.02 22.49 -2.59
C SER A 135 -2.27 23.03 -1.92
N TYR A 136 -3.38 22.30 -2.03
CA TYR A 136 -4.66 22.66 -1.40
C TYR A 136 -5.55 21.43 -1.17
N VAL A 137 -6.52 21.56 -0.25
CA VAL A 137 -7.50 20.50 0.05
C VAL A 137 -8.62 20.52 -1.00
N VAL A 138 -8.97 19.36 -1.54
CA VAL A 138 -10.03 19.17 -2.52
C VAL A 138 -10.99 18.07 -2.08
N GLU A 139 -12.26 18.21 -2.44
CA GLU A 139 -13.24 17.14 -2.35
C GLU A 139 -13.03 16.12 -3.47
N ASP A 140 -13.12 14.84 -3.14
CA ASP A 140 -12.91 13.74 -4.08
C ASP A 140 -13.62 12.47 -3.61
N ASP A 141 -13.74 11.51 -4.53
CA ASP A 141 -14.20 10.17 -4.23
C ASP A 141 -13.05 9.34 -3.66
N ILE A 142 -13.16 9.00 -2.38
CA ILE A 142 -12.07 8.38 -1.61
C ILE A 142 -12.25 6.87 -1.49
N HIS A 143 -11.12 6.17 -1.28
CA HIS A 143 -11.15 4.75 -0.95
C HIS A 143 -11.15 4.59 0.58
N VAL A 144 -12.29 4.23 1.15
CA VAL A 144 -12.38 3.93 2.58
C VAL A 144 -12.05 2.46 2.79
N ILE A 145 -10.89 2.18 3.40
CA ILE A 145 -10.60 0.85 3.91
C ILE A 145 -11.37 0.71 5.22
N GLN A 146 -12.40 -0.13 5.23
CA GLN A 146 -13.13 -0.48 6.44
C GLN A 146 -12.14 -1.11 7.43
N LYS A 147 -11.82 -0.40 8.53
CA LYS A 147 -11.06 -1.00 9.64
C LYS A 147 -12.00 -1.98 10.34
N LYS A 148 -11.68 -3.27 10.29
CA LYS A 148 -12.40 -4.33 10.99
C LYS A 148 -12.00 -4.38 12.47
#